data_AF-A0A2T0RFB9-F1
#
_entry.id   AF-A0A2T0RFB9-F1
#
_cell.length_a   1.000
_cell.length_b   1.000
_cell.length_c   1.000
_cell.angle_alpha   90.00
_cell.angle_beta   90.00
_cell.angle_gamma   90.00
#
_symmetry.space_group_name_H-M   'P 1'
#
loop_
_entity.id
_entity.type
_entity.pdbx_description
1 polymer ?
#
loop_
_entity_poly.entity_id
_entity_poly.type
_entity_poly.pdbx_seq_one_letter_code
_entity_poly.pdbx_strand_id
1 'polypeptide(L)'
;MAPRLYPALPGLSRYARVDQIRRLSIAEITSLAELDQAEFAALRYFALNGTDHRSHTEQDAAIDDYIRWHNQRARPKTGYATDSKIRHPDYPLKAA
;
A
#
# COMPACT_ATOMS: atom_id res chain seq x y z
N MET A 1 22.66 27.53 4.44
CA MET A 1 21.52 26.93 5.16
C MET A 1 21.63 25.42 4.99
N ALA A 2 22.11 24.71 6.00
CA ALA A 2 22.42 23.27 5.89
C ALA A 2 21.14 22.43 6.05
N PRO A 3 20.91 21.41 5.20
CA PRO A 3 19.73 20.55 5.33
C PRO A 3 19.82 19.74 6.62
N ARG A 4 18.75 19.79 7.42
CA ARG A 4 18.58 18.98 8.63
C ARG A 4 18.47 17.51 8.20
N LEU A 5 19.58 16.76 8.31
CA LEU A 5 19.59 15.32 8.11
C LEU A 5 18.89 14.68 9.31
N TYR A 6 17.69 14.14 9.10
CA TYR A 6 17.05 13.27 10.09
C TYR A 6 17.92 12.02 10.28
N PRO A 7 18.20 11.59 11.52
CA PRO A 7 18.97 10.38 11.76
C PRO A 7 18.21 9.19 11.16
N ALA A 8 18.88 8.42 10.30
CA ALA A 8 18.32 7.21 9.74
C ALA A 8 17.96 6.26 10.89
N LEU A 9 16.67 5.94 11.03
CA LEU A 9 16.16 4.99 12.02
C LEU A 9 16.95 3.66 11.88
N PRO A 10 17.72 3.24 12.92
CA PRO A 10 18.54 2.05 12.82
C PRO A 10 17.64 0.80 12.65
N GLY A 11 17.74 0.16 11.48
CA GLY A 11 16.97 -1.05 11.13
C GLY A 11 16.31 -0.99 9.75
N LEU A 12 15.86 0.18 9.31
CA LEU A 12 15.19 0.37 8.01
C LEU A 12 16.09 0.02 6.82
N SER A 13 17.39 0.23 6.95
CA SER A 13 18.37 -0.09 5.90
C SER A 13 18.57 -1.60 5.70
N ARG A 14 18.34 -2.42 6.73
CA ARG A 14 18.43 -3.89 6.63
C ARG A 14 17.16 -4.45 6.00
N TYR A 15 15.98 -3.98 6.44
CA TYR A 15 14.68 -4.35 5.85
C TYR A 15 14.61 -4.01 4.35
N ALA A 16 14.95 -2.77 3.99
CA ALA A 16 14.89 -2.34 2.58
C ALA A 16 15.84 -3.14 1.66
N ARG A 17 16.97 -3.64 2.19
CA ARG A 17 17.94 -4.43 1.41
C ARG A 17 17.46 -5.86 1.18
N VAL A 18 16.80 -6.48 2.17
CA VAL A 18 16.30 -7.85 2.07
C VAL A 18 15.11 -7.93 1.10
N ASP A 19 14.30 -6.87 1.04
CA ASP A 19 13.05 -6.84 0.27
C ASP A 19 13.11 -5.96 -0.99
N GLN A 20 14.32 -5.55 -1.42
CA GLN A 20 14.55 -4.69 -2.61
C GLN A 20 13.70 -3.41 -2.64
N ILE A 21 13.41 -2.83 -1.48
CA ILE A 21 12.58 -1.63 -1.37
C ILE A 21 13.40 -0.41 -1.77
N ARG A 22 12.98 0.25 -2.86
CA ARG A 22 13.60 1.48 -3.35
C ARG A 22 13.38 2.62 -2.34
N ARG A 23 14.46 3.35 -2.02
CA ARG A 23 14.34 4.62 -1.31
C ARG A 23 13.78 5.69 -2.24
N LEU A 24 12.72 6.36 -1.79
CA LEU A 24 12.11 7.46 -2.49
C LEU A 24 12.58 8.79 -1.92
N SER A 25 12.64 9.81 -2.77
CA SER A 25 12.86 11.20 -2.36
C SER A 25 11.65 11.74 -1.61
N ILE A 26 11.84 12.83 -0.85
CA ILE A 26 10.73 13.50 -0.16
C ILE A 26 9.65 13.93 -1.14
N ALA A 27 10.02 14.45 -2.33
CA ALA A 27 9.06 14.87 -3.35
C ALA A 27 8.21 13.69 -3.88
N GLU A 28 8.83 12.52 -4.08
CA GLU A 28 8.12 11.30 -4.46
C GLU A 28 7.20 10.81 -3.33
N ILE A 29 7.66 10.84 -2.08
CA ILE A 29 6.83 10.47 -0.91
C ILE A 29 5.63 11.40 -0.78
N THR A 30 5.82 12.71 -0.94
CA THR A 30 4.71 13.68 -0.90
C THR A 30 3.72 13.40 -2.03
N SER A 31 4.18 13.21 -3.27
CA SER A 31 3.29 12.88 -4.38
C SER A 31 2.50 11.59 -4.16
N LEU A 32 3.11 10.57 -3.55
CA LEU A 32 2.43 9.32 -3.22
C LEU A 32 1.44 9.50 -2.07
N ALA A 33 1.79 10.29 -1.05
CA ALA A 33 0.90 10.59 0.06
C ALA A 33 -0.35 11.37 -0.38
N GLU A 34 -0.24 12.24 -1.39
CA GLU A 34 -1.39 12.91 -2.00
C GLU A 34 -2.27 11.95 -2.82
N LEU A 35 -1.66 11.00 -3.54
CA LEU A 35 -2.40 9.94 -4.24
C LEU A 35 -3.14 9.03 -3.26
N ASP A 36 -2.46 8.56 -2.20
CA ASP A 36 -3.03 7.72 -1.16
C ASP A 36 -4.18 8.43 -0.43
N GLN A 37 -4.05 9.74 -0.16
CA GLN A 37 -5.13 10.55 0.40
C GLN A 37 -6.35 10.62 -0.52
N ALA A 38 -6.16 10.79 -1.84
CA ALA A 38 -7.26 10.79 -2.80
C ALA A 38 -7.94 9.42 -2.92
N GLU A 39 -7.17 8.33 -2.87
CA GLU A 39 -7.69 6.96 -2.85
C GLU A 39 -8.48 6.67 -1.56
N PHE A 40 -7.99 7.14 -0.40
CA PHE A 40 -8.71 7.05 0.87
C PHE A 40 -9.99 7.88 0.88
N ALA A 41 -10.01 9.03 0.21
CA ALA A 41 -11.23 9.83 0.04
C ALA A 41 -12.29 9.07 -0.78
N ALA A 42 -11.89 8.46 -1.90
CA ALA A 42 -12.79 7.62 -2.70
C ALA A 42 -13.30 6.40 -1.92
N LEU A 43 -12.43 5.75 -1.14
CA LEU A 43 -12.79 4.62 -0.29
C LEU A 43 -13.73 5.05 0.84
N ARG A 44 -13.54 6.24 1.42
CA ARG A 44 -14.46 6.82 2.41
C ARG A 44 -15.85 7.09 1.82
N TYR A 45 -15.93 7.62 0.61
CA TYR A 45 -17.22 7.81 -0.05
C TYR A 45 -17.92 6.49 -0.36
N PHE A 46 -17.18 5.49 -0.84
CA PHE A 46 -17.74 4.23 -1.29
C PHE A 46 -18.06 3.27 -0.15
N ALA A 47 -17.09 3.02 0.73
CA ALA A 47 -17.18 2.02 1.80
C ALA A 47 -17.75 2.61 3.10
N LEU A 48 -17.44 3.87 3.40
CA LEU A 48 -17.79 4.54 4.66
C LEU A 48 -19.00 5.49 4.50
N ASN A 49 -19.67 5.46 3.33
CA ASN A 49 -20.80 6.33 2.96
C ASN A 49 -20.54 7.83 3.21
N GLY A 50 -19.28 8.26 3.13
CA GLY A 50 -18.86 9.64 3.43
C GLY A 50 -18.85 10.02 4.92
N THR A 51 -19.27 9.13 5.83
CA THR A 51 -19.38 9.41 7.26
C THR A 51 -18.12 9.04 8.03
N ASP A 52 -17.77 9.83 9.06
CA ASP A 52 -16.81 9.38 10.06
C ASP A 52 -17.48 8.32 10.93
N HIS A 53 -16.90 7.13 10.98
CA HIS A 53 -17.35 6.07 11.87
C HIS A 53 -17.04 6.42 13.32
N ARG A 54 -17.89 5.96 14.25
CA ARG A 54 -17.78 6.35 15.67
C ARG A 54 -16.66 5.61 16.40
N SER A 55 -16.07 4.60 15.77
CA SER A 55 -14.96 3.82 16.30
C SER A 55 -14.07 3.27 15.18
N HIS A 56 -12.79 3.02 15.49
CA HIS A 56 -11.87 2.33 14.59
C HIS A 56 -12.37 0.94 14.20
N THR A 57 -13.02 0.20 15.11
CA THR A 57 -13.56 -1.14 14.81
C THR A 57 -14.65 -1.12 13.74
N GLU A 58 -15.53 -0.11 13.79
CA GLU A 58 -16.58 0.06 12.78
C GLU A 58 -15.99 0.43 11.41
N GLN A 59 -14.95 1.26 11.41
CA GLN A 59 -14.20 1.61 10.21
C GLN A 59 -13.49 0.39 9.59
N ASP A 60 -12.77 -0.39 10.41
CA ASP A 60 -12.05 -1.59 9.96
C ASP A 60 -13.02 -2.61 9.34
N ALA A 61 -14.17 -2.84 9.98
CA ALA A 61 -15.19 -3.75 9.46
C ALA A 61 -15.74 -3.30 8.10
N ALA A 62 -16.01 -2.00 7.93
CA ALA A 62 -16.51 -1.46 6.66
C ALA A 62 -15.45 -1.54 5.53
N ILE A 63 -14.17 -1.30 5.86
CA ILE A 63 -13.06 -1.46 4.92
C ILE A 63 -12.91 -2.93 4.51
N ASP A 64 -12.95 -3.86 5.47
CA ASP A 64 -12.83 -5.29 5.22
C ASP A 64 -13.96 -5.82 4.33
N ASP A 65 -15.20 -5.41 4.60
CA ASP A 65 -16.35 -5.79 3.79
C ASP A 65 -16.27 -5.22 2.37
N TYR A 66 -15.77 -3.99 2.21
CA TYR A 66 -15.51 -3.41 0.91
C TYR A 66 -14.43 -4.17 0.13
N ILE A 67 -13.27 -4.43 0.75
CA ILE A 67 -12.17 -5.17 0.10
C ILE A 67 -12.65 -6.56 -0.32
N ARG A 68 -13.42 -7.23 0.54
CA ARG A 68 -14.01 -8.55 0.24
C ARG A 68 -14.96 -8.47 -0.96
N TRP A 69 -15.89 -7.52 -0.95
CA TRP A 69 -16.82 -7.30 -2.06
C TRP A 69 -16.09 -6.97 -3.38
N HIS A 70 -15.12 -6.06 -3.32
CA HIS A 70 -14.35 -5.63 -4.48
C HIS A 70 -13.56 -6.81 -5.05
N ASN A 71 -12.87 -7.58 -4.22
CA ASN A 71 -12.08 -8.73 -4.64
C ASN A 71 -12.93 -9.89 -5.19
N GLN A 72 -14.13 -10.12 -4.66
CA GLN A 72 -15.07 -11.11 -5.21
C GLN A 72 -15.53 -10.75 -6.63
N ARG A 73 -15.52 -9.45 -6.98
CA ARG A 73 -16.00 -8.93 -8.26
C ARG A 73 -14.86 -8.59 -9.20
N ALA A 74 -13.63 -8.54 -8.69
CA ALA A 74 -12.43 -8.33 -9.47
C ALA A 74 -12.25 -9.53 -10.41
N ARG A 75 -12.14 -9.25 -11.70
CA ARG A 75 -11.70 -10.27 -12.65
C ARG A 75 -10.20 -10.52 -12.44
N PRO A 76 -9.73 -11.76 -12.61
CA PRO A 76 -8.29 -12.02 -12.63
C PRO A 76 -7.60 -11.05 -13.59
N LYS A 77 -6.63 -10.29 -13.08
CA LYS A 77 -5.80 -9.43 -13.92
C LYS A 77 -4.89 -10.33 -14.77
N THR A 78 -5.32 -10.62 -15.98
CA THR A 78 -4.53 -11.35 -16.99
C THR A 78 -3.51 -10.40 -17.63
N GLY A 79 -2.34 -10.90 -18.02
CA GLY A 79 -1.33 -10.11 -18.72
C GLY A 79 -0.57 -9.04 -17.91
N TYR A 80 -0.84 -8.90 -16.60
CA TYR A 80 -0.04 -8.00 -15.76
C TYR A 80 1.29 -8.66 -15.36
N ALA A 81 2.39 -7.93 -15.49
CA ALA A 81 3.71 -8.37 -15.05
C ALA A 81 4.10 -9.77 -15.56
N THR A 82 3.78 -10.07 -16.83
CA THR A 82 4.01 -11.37 -17.46
C THR A 82 5.50 -11.77 -17.43
N ASP A 83 6.38 -10.78 -17.47
CA ASP A 83 7.84 -10.96 -17.38
C ASP A 83 8.38 -10.83 -15.94
N SER A 84 7.50 -10.66 -14.94
CA SER A 84 7.94 -10.55 -13.54
C SER A 84 8.45 -11.88 -13.02
N LYS A 85 9.57 -11.81 -12.30
CA LYS A 85 10.17 -12.95 -11.61
C LYS A 85 9.21 -13.65 -10.66
N ILE A 86 8.18 -12.96 -10.13
CA ILE A 86 7.17 -13.55 -9.24
C ILE A 86 6.34 -14.64 -9.94
N ARG A 87 6.25 -14.62 -11.27
CA ARG A 87 5.54 -15.63 -12.06
C ARG A 87 6.41 -16.80 -12.49
N HIS A 88 7.70 -16.75 -12.20
CA HIS A 88 8.62 -17.81 -12.53
C HIS A 88 8.43 -18.98 -11.53
N PRO A 89 8.28 -20.24 -12.00
CA PRO A 89 7.99 -21.38 -11.11
C PRO A 89 9.04 -21.62 -10.02
N ASP A 90 10.26 -21.16 -10.26
CA ASP A 90 11.42 -21.20 -9.39
C ASP A 90 11.51 -20.03 -8.41
N TYR A 91 10.54 -19.10 -8.43
CA TYR A 91 10.53 -17.97 -7.52
C TYR A 91 10.06 -18.38 -6.12
N PRO A 92 10.91 -18.24 -5.08
CA PRO A 92 10.54 -18.61 -3.73
C PRO A 92 9.55 -17.58 -3.18
N LEU A 93 8.27 -17.97 -3.11
CA LEU A 93 7.30 -17.29 -2.25
C LEU A 93 7.77 -17.48 -0.82
N LYS A 94 8.29 -16.42 -0.20
CA LYS A 94 8.55 -16.42 1.24
C LYS A 94 7.20 -16.48 1.94
N ALA A 95 6.88 -17.63 2.53
CA ALA A 95 5.77 -17.73 3.47
C ALA A 95 6.09 -16.87 4.70
N ALA A 96 5.10 -16.11 5.15
CA ALA A 96 5.17 -15.30 6.37
C ALA A 96 5.07 -16.19 7.62
#